data_AF-A0A952I464-F1
#
_entry.id   AF-A0A952I464-F1
#
_cell.length_a   1.000
_cell.length_b   1.000
_cell.length_c   1.000
_cell.angle_alpha   90.00
_cell.angle_beta   90.00
_cell.angle_gamma   90.00
#
_symmetry.space_group_name_H-M   'P 1'
#
loop_
_entity.id
_entity.type
_entity.pdbx_description
1 polymer ?
#
loop_
_entity_poly.entity_id
_entity_poly.type
_entity_poly.pdbx_seq_one_letter_code
_entity_poly.pdbx_strand_id
1 'polypeptide(L)'
;MQTTPSHTDDKSTSSPKPSANPENTLNVTAPGQLRVIKRNGTVVPFTVDKIAIAMTKAFLAVEGGTAAASSRIHETVDQLTHQITATFKRRMPSGGTIHIEEIQ
;
A
#
# COMPACT_ATOMS: atom_id res chain seq x y z
N MET A 1 -68.12 0.48 -16.49
CA MET A 1 -66.99 -0.39 -16.09
C MET A 1 -65.78 0.50 -15.96
N GLN A 2 -65.26 0.65 -14.74
CA GLN A 2 -64.28 1.65 -14.32
C GLN A 2 -63.06 0.90 -13.79
N THR A 3 -61.86 1.22 -14.29
CA THR A 3 -60.58 0.73 -13.73
C THR A 3 -59.62 1.91 -13.62
N THR A 4 -59.26 2.25 -12.39
CA THR A 4 -58.19 3.13 -11.98
C THR A 4 -56.82 2.45 -12.19
N PRO A 5 -55.76 3.19 -12.58
CA PRO A 5 -54.39 2.77 -12.33
C PRO A 5 -53.81 3.48 -11.08
N SER A 6 -53.14 2.67 -10.26
CA SER A 6 -52.53 3.00 -8.96
C SER A 6 -51.20 3.76 -9.08
N HIS A 7 -50.96 4.56 -8.04
CA HIS A 7 -49.74 5.32 -7.70
C HIS A 7 -48.49 4.42 -7.53
N THR A 8 -47.30 4.92 -7.89
CA THR A 8 -46.07 4.59 -7.14
C THR A 8 -45.10 5.78 -7.18
N ASP A 9 -44.57 6.03 -6.00
CA ASP A 9 -43.83 7.17 -5.49
C ASP A 9 -42.36 7.23 -5.93
N ASP A 10 -41.81 8.43 -5.73
CA ASP A 10 -40.46 8.74 -5.26
C ASP A 10 -39.21 8.26 -6.04
N LYS A 11 -38.54 9.21 -6.68
CA LYS A 11 -37.12 9.09 -7.06
C LYS A 11 -36.30 10.02 -6.16
N SER A 12 -36.05 9.58 -4.93
CA SER A 12 -35.12 10.22 -4.00
C SER A 12 -33.70 10.33 -4.55
N THR A 13 -33.21 11.57 -4.49
CA THR A 13 -31.84 12.05 -4.60
C THR A 13 -30.86 11.24 -3.75
N SER A 14 -29.85 10.61 -4.37
CA SER A 14 -28.70 10.07 -3.62
C SER A 14 -27.52 11.04 -3.71
N SER A 15 -27.29 11.75 -2.60
CA SER A 15 -26.06 12.50 -2.35
C SER A 15 -24.85 11.55 -2.23
N PRO A 16 -23.66 11.92 -2.70
CA PRO A 16 -22.45 11.13 -2.49
C PRO A 16 -21.99 11.24 -1.04
N LYS A 17 -22.01 10.12 -0.29
CA LYS A 17 -21.30 9.99 0.98
C LYS A 17 -19.78 10.02 0.71
N PRO A 18 -18.97 10.75 1.51
CA PRO A 18 -17.52 10.64 1.44
C PRO A 18 -17.10 9.24 1.90
N SER A 19 -16.53 8.45 0.98
CA SER A 19 -15.93 7.16 1.28
C SER A 19 -14.62 7.37 2.01
N ALA A 20 -14.70 7.59 3.32
CA ALA A 20 -13.55 7.44 4.21
C ALA A 20 -13.43 5.96 4.55
N ASN A 21 -12.58 5.24 3.80
CA ASN A 21 -12.24 3.82 4.04
C ASN A 21 -11.63 3.69 5.45
N PRO A 22 -12.34 3.15 6.47
CA PRO A 22 -11.83 3.04 7.84
C PRO A 22 -11.05 1.73 8.04
N GLU A 23 -10.78 0.95 7.00
CA GLU A 23 -10.32 -0.44 7.12
C GLU A 23 -8.84 -0.58 7.53
N ASN A 24 -8.08 0.51 7.62
CA ASN A 24 -6.65 0.45 7.92
C ASN A 24 -6.29 0.67 9.41
N THR A 25 -7.26 0.79 10.31
CA THR A 25 -7.01 1.11 11.72
C THR A 25 -7.07 -0.08 12.68
N LEU A 26 -7.52 -1.27 12.26
CA LEU A 26 -7.83 -2.38 13.20
C LEU A 26 -6.84 -3.56 13.22
N ASN A 27 -5.87 -3.64 12.30
CA ASN A 27 -4.88 -4.74 12.29
C ASN A 27 -3.53 -4.37 12.90
N VAL A 28 -3.53 -3.45 13.87
CA VAL A 28 -2.29 -2.93 14.50
C VAL A 28 -1.50 -4.05 15.21
N THR A 29 -2.15 -5.15 15.57
CA THR A 29 -1.58 -6.20 16.44
C THR A 29 -1.73 -7.62 15.87
N ALA A 30 -1.98 -7.77 14.58
CA ALA A 30 -2.11 -9.10 13.97
C ALA A 30 -0.75 -9.84 14.05
N PRO A 31 -0.67 -11.01 14.72
CA PRO A 31 0.57 -11.78 14.81
C PRO A 31 1.01 -12.24 13.42
N GLY A 32 2.32 -12.27 13.16
CA GLY A 32 2.89 -12.70 11.88
C GLY A 32 3.04 -11.59 10.82
N GLN A 33 2.56 -10.37 11.06
CA GLN A 33 2.65 -9.28 10.07
C GLN A 33 3.80 -8.31 10.37
N LEU A 34 4.56 -7.96 9.33
CA LEU A 34 5.55 -6.89 9.38
C LEU A 34 4.88 -5.52 9.25
N ARG A 35 5.34 -4.57 10.04
CA ARG A 35 4.86 -3.19 10.07
C ARG A 35 6.05 -2.24 10.06
N VAL A 36 5.82 -1.02 9.63
CA VAL A 36 6.84 0.03 9.59
C VAL A 36 6.38 1.22 10.41
N ILE A 37 7.20 1.65 11.38
CA ILE A 37 7.01 2.91 12.09
C ILE A 37 7.80 4.02 11.38
N LYS A 38 7.08 5.03 10.93
CA LYS A 38 7.64 6.23 10.27
C LYS A 38 8.28 7.17 11.29
N ARG A 39 9.09 8.13 10.82
CA ARG A 39 9.71 9.18 11.65
C ARG A 39 8.71 9.99 12.49
N ASN A 40 7.48 10.14 12.00
CA ASN A 40 6.40 10.84 12.71
C ASN A 40 5.65 9.94 13.72
N GLY A 41 6.15 8.73 13.99
CA GLY A 41 5.51 7.75 14.89
C GLY A 41 4.34 6.99 14.28
N THR A 42 3.91 7.29 13.05
CA THR A 42 2.80 6.57 12.41
C THR A 42 3.23 5.17 12.00
N VAL A 43 2.47 4.15 12.42
CA VAL A 43 2.71 2.77 12.03
C VAL A 43 1.86 2.38 10.82
N VAL A 44 2.49 1.87 9.78
CA VAL A 44 1.85 1.41 8.55
C VAL A 44 2.20 -0.05 8.27
N PRO A 45 1.42 -0.78 7.45
CA PRO A 45 1.81 -2.09 6.98
C PRO A 45 3.14 -2.04 6.20
N PHE A 46 4.00 -3.04 6.39
CA PHE A 46 5.16 -3.25 5.51
C PHE A 46 4.68 -3.72 4.14
N THR A 47 5.08 -3.03 3.07
CA THR A 47 4.74 -3.44 1.70
C THR A 47 5.96 -3.40 0.80
N VAL A 48 6.08 -4.44 -0.02
CA VAL A 48 7.19 -4.65 -0.97
C VAL A 48 7.19 -3.54 -2.03
N ASP A 49 6.01 -3.14 -2.50
CA ASP A 49 5.84 -2.07 -3.51
C ASP A 49 6.47 -0.75 -3.09
N LYS A 50 6.42 -0.40 -1.79
CA LYS A 50 6.99 0.88 -1.30
C LYS A 50 8.51 0.87 -1.34
N ILE A 51 9.14 -0.28 -1.14
CA ILE A 51 10.59 -0.45 -1.27
C ILE A 51 10.96 -0.42 -2.76
N ALA A 52 10.25 -1.16 -3.61
CA ALA A 52 10.49 -1.14 -5.05
C ALA A 52 10.41 0.28 -5.63
N ILE A 53 9.35 1.04 -5.31
CA ILE A 53 9.19 2.43 -5.75
C ILE A 53 10.35 3.32 -5.27
N ALA A 54 10.81 3.15 -4.03
CA ALA A 54 11.92 3.92 -3.49
C ALA A 54 13.23 3.59 -4.22
N MET A 55 13.49 2.30 -4.45
CA MET A 55 14.66 1.83 -5.21
C MET A 55 14.62 2.36 -6.65
N THR A 56 13.50 2.24 -7.37
CA THR A 56 13.35 2.80 -8.72
C THR A 56 13.65 4.30 -8.73
N LYS A 57 13.10 5.07 -7.77
CA LYS A 57 13.37 6.51 -7.67
C LYS A 57 14.85 6.81 -7.46
N ALA A 58 15.56 6.00 -6.67
CA ALA A 58 16.99 6.15 -6.47
C ALA A 58 17.77 5.92 -7.78
N PHE A 59 17.45 4.87 -8.54
CA PHE A 59 18.06 4.63 -9.85
C PHE A 59 17.77 5.77 -10.84
N LEU A 60 16.52 6.23 -10.93
CA LEU A 60 16.14 7.34 -11.81
C LEU A 60 16.84 8.66 -11.45
N ALA A 61 17.09 8.90 -10.16
CA ALA A 61 17.80 10.10 -9.72
C ALA A 61 19.28 10.10 -10.14
N VAL A 62 19.89 8.93 -10.36
CA VAL A 62 21.30 8.78 -10.73
C VAL A 62 21.47 8.63 -12.25
N GLU A 63 20.67 7.79 -12.89
CA GLU A 63 20.79 7.47 -14.32
C GLU A 63 19.93 8.39 -15.22
N GLY A 64 18.98 9.12 -14.65
CA GLY A 64 18.08 10.02 -15.37
C GLY A 64 16.84 9.32 -15.95
N GLY A 65 16.02 10.07 -16.68
CA GLY A 65 14.70 9.60 -17.15
C GLY A 65 14.74 8.41 -18.11
N THR A 66 15.84 8.21 -18.85
CA THR A 66 16.01 7.09 -19.78
C THR A 66 16.00 5.73 -19.06
N ALA A 67 16.41 5.70 -17.79
CA ALA A 67 16.38 4.50 -16.96
C ALA A 67 14.95 4.00 -16.67
N ALA A 68 13.92 4.83 -16.82
CA ALA A 68 12.54 4.45 -16.54
C ALA A 68 12.01 3.33 -17.43
N ALA A 69 12.51 3.25 -18.67
CA ALA A 69 12.15 2.21 -19.63
C ALA A 69 13.09 0.98 -19.59
N SER A 70 14.14 1.00 -18.75
CA SER A 70 15.17 -0.03 -18.75
C SER A 70 14.71 -1.29 -18.00
N SER A 71 14.43 -2.38 -18.73
CA SER A 71 14.06 -3.68 -18.12
C SER A 71 15.12 -4.20 -17.16
N ARG A 72 16.41 -3.96 -17.44
CA ARG A 72 17.51 -4.37 -16.56
C ARG A 72 17.46 -3.68 -15.20
N ILE A 73 17.08 -2.41 -15.17
CA ILE A 73 16.94 -1.66 -13.92
C ILE A 73 15.75 -2.18 -13.13
N HIS A 74 14.62 -2.44 -13.79
CA HIS A 74 13.45 -3.04 -13.14
C HIS A 74 13.78 -4.41 -12.53
N GLU A 75 14.50 -5.28 -13.25
CA GLU A 75 14.92 -6.59 -12.73
C GLU A 75 15.88 -6.45 -11.53
N THR A 76 16.83 -5.51 -11.60
CA THR A 76 17.76 -5.24 -10.49
C THR A 76 17.01 -4.73 -9.26
N VAL A 77 16.07 -3.79 -9.45
CA VAL A 77 15.21 -3.26 -8.37
C VAL A 77 14.39 -4.37 -7.74
N ASP A 78 13.78 -5.24 -8.55
CA ASP A 78 12.99 -6.36 -8.05
C ASP A 78 13.83 -7.33 -7.20
N GLN A 79 15.02 -7.71 -7.69
CA GLN A 79 15.94 -8.58 -6.96
C GLN A 79 16.37 -7.97 -5.62
N LEU A 80 16.78 -6.70 -5.60
CA LEU A 80 17.18 -6.02 -4.37
C LEU A 80 16.02 -5.88 -3.39
N THR A 81 14.82 -5.55 -3.89
CA THR A 81 13.60 -5.45 -3.08
C THR A 81 13.26 -6.79 -2.42
N HIS A 82 13.38 -7.89 -3.17
CA HIS A 82 13.19 -9.24 -2.64
C HIS A 82 14.22 -9.60 -1.58
N GLN A 83 15.49 -9.26 -1.77
CA GLN A 83 16.54 -9.51 -0.78
C GLN A 83 16.30 -8.76 0.54
N ILE A 84 15.92 -7.49 0.47
CA ILE A 84 15.56 -6.67 1.64
C ILE A 84 14.37 -7.31 2.37
N THR A 85 13.31 -7.64 1.63
CA THR A 85 12.09 -8.26 2.20
C THR A 85 12.38 -9.61 2.84
N ALA A 86 13.15 -10.47 2.18
CA ALA A 86 13.53 -11.77 2.71
C ALA A 86 14.37 -11.66 3.99
N THR A 87 15.26 -10.67 4.05
CA THR A 87 16.08 -10.39 5.24
C THR A 87 15.22 -10.06 6.45
N PHE A 88 14.25 -9.16 6.28
CA PHE A 88 13.35 -8.80 7.39
C PHE A 88 12.40 -9.94 7.79
N LYS A 89 11.82 -10.66 6.82
CA LYS A 89 10.99 -11.84 7.12
C LYS A 89 11.76 -12.91 7.89
N ARG A 90 13.03 -13.16 7.55
CA ARG A 90 13.89 -14.12 8.26
C ARG A 90 14.25 -13.66 9.67
N ARG A 91 14.51 -12.37 9.87
CA ARG A 91 14.83 -11.80 11.19
C ARG A 91 13.61 -11.70 12.10
N MET A 92 12.41 -11.57 11.53
CA MET A 92 11.14 -11.39 12.25
C MET A 92 10.08 -12.39 11.72
N PRO A 93 10.24 -13.70 11.98
CA PRO A 93 9.34 -14.74 11.46
C PRO A 93 7.93 -14.65 12.04
N SER A 94 7.79 -14.13 13.26
CA SER A 94 6.50 -13.90 13.93
C SER A 94 5.92 -12.52 13.63
N GLY A 95 6.49 -11.78 12.67
CA GLY A 95 6.15 -10.37 12.42
C GLY A 95 6.86 -9.42 13.39
N GLY A 96 6.45 -8.15 13.36
CA GLY A 96 7.05 -7.10 14.19
C GLY A 96 6.93 -5.71 13.57
N THR A 97 7.45 -4.71 14.29
CA THR A 97 7.48 -3.32 13.83
C THR A 97 8.92 -2.89 13.58
N ILE A 98 9.18 -2.38 12.39
CA ILE A 98 10.51 -1.97 11.91
C ILE A 98 10.51 -0.44 11.81
N HIS A 99 11.57 0.21 12.28
CA HIS A 99 11.72 1.64 12.06
C HIS A 99 12.06 1.90 10.60
N ILE A 100 11.48 2.95 9.99
CA ILE A 100 11.74 3.29 8.58
C ILE A 100 13.23 3.57 8.29
N GLU A 101 14.02 3.93 9.30
CA GLU A 101 15.48 4.09 9.17
C GLU A 101 16.20 2.76 8.95
N GLU A 102 15.71 1.65 9.50
CA GLU A 102 16.34 0.34 9.31
C GLU A 102 16.18 -0.18 7.87
N ILE A 103 15.23 0.37 7.11
CA ILE A 103 14.95 0.01 5.72
C ILE A 103 15.78 0.84 4.73
N GLN A 104 16.21 2.05 5.12
CA GLN A 104 16.95 3.00 4.28
C GLN A 104 18.46 2.77 4.35
#